data_AF-A0A955KPZ0-F1
#
_entry.id   AF-A0A955KPZ0-F1
#
_cell.length_a   1.000
_cell.length_b   1.000
_cell.length_c   1.000
_cell.angle_alpha   90.00
_cell.angle_beta   90.00
_cell.angle_gamma   90.00
#
_symmetry.space_group_name_H-M   'P 1'
#
loop_
_entity.id
_entity.type
_entity.pdbx_description
1 polymer ?
#
loop_
_entity_poly.entity_id
_entity_poly.type
_entity_poly.pdbx_seq_one_letter_code
_entity_poly.pdbx_strand_id
1 'polypeptide(L)'
;MSRFGSLGTQYFDDAGDPLINGYIYFYESGTTTPKTTYADVNLTIQNTNPVQLTAAGRQPNVFFDGSAKAVLTKSDYVQVEVRDPVGDDVIGGTTPWISTVIYDQYEHARGTNGYDYVSLAGGNIGNDPVSSPEYWTKIIEVKVWNTNETYAADDVVLGTDGMLYTSLVSSNSANNPTTDDLTKWQPVYDSTNVGDVVFTGDLSRYKQPSWLECTGNTYNSTTYALLYAKIGGAYVKLSDPSTLPASNGRGCAINNANSLVSFATLSSPYIQNYTLISDVLTKITNPATLPAGQANRCNYNHDGTLMAVAHVNSPYVTIYSVSGTTFTKLANPAVLPVGTANDVVFNNDSTLMAVAHNTSPFITVYEITAGPTFTKITNPA
;
A
#
# COMPACT_ATOMS: atom_id res chain seq x y z
N MET A 1 12.78 -20.57 20.09
CA MET A 1 14.19 -20.85 20.37
C MET A 1 15.00 -19.75 19.74
N SER A 2 15.87 -19.15 20.52
CA SER A 2 16.52 -17.89 20.14
C SER A 2 18.02 -18.03 20.26
N ARG A 3 18.74 -17.38 19.33
CA ARG A 3 20.20 -17.32 19.34
C ARG A 3 20.66 -15.95 19.80
N PHE A 4 21.54 -15.89 20.79
CA PHE A 4 22.13 -14.63 21.22
C PHE A 4 23.35 -14.27 20.38
N GLY A 5 23.36 -13.03 19.86
CA GLY A 5 24.41 -12.41 19.05
C GLY A 5 24.61 -13.02 17.66
N SER A 6 25.49 -12.41 16.85
CA SER A 6 25.74 -12.78 15.46
C SER A 6 27.18 -13.26 15.22
N LEU A 7 27.42 -13.94 14.10
CA LEU A 7 28.74 -14.45 13.75
C LEU A 7 29.75 -13.29 13.62
N GLY A 8 30.86 -13.39 14.35
CA GLY A 8 31.91 -12.37 14.32
C GLY A 8 31.74 -11.23 15.32
N THR A 9 30.68 -11.23 16.14
CA THR A 9 30.50 -10.24 17.22
C THR A 9 31.69 -10.27 18.17
N GLN A 10 32.32 -9.11 18.36
CA GLN A 10 33.43 -8.88 19.27
C GLN A 10 33.04 -7.73 20.21
N TYR A 11 33.24 -7.93 21.50
CA TYR A 11 32.92 -6.94 22.53
C TYR A 11 34.16 -6.16 22.92
N PHE A 12 34.00 -4.87 23.20
CA PHE A 12 35.06 -3.95 23.54
C PHE A 12 34.71 -3.18 24.82
N ASP A 13 35.73 -2.64 25.52
CA ASP A 13 35.53 -1.65 26.58
C ASP A 13 35.50 -0.22 26.03
N ASP A 14 35.35 0.76 26.92
CA ASP A 14 35.31 2.20 26.57
C ASP A 14 36.62 2.72 25.94
N ALA A 15 37.73 2.00 26.10
CA ALA A 15 39.00 2.33 25.45
C ALA A 15 39.10 1.71 24.04
N GLY A 16 38.13 0.89 23.64
CA GLY A 16 38.12 0.17 22.37
C GLY A 16 38.93 -1.11 22.38
N ASP A 17 39.39 -1.57 23.54
CA ASP A 17 40.12 -2.84 23.68
C ASP A 17 39.13 -4.01 23.78
N PRO A 18 39.39 -5.16 23.13
CA PRO A 18 38.51 -6.32 23.23
C PRO A 18 38.33 -6.76 24.68
N LEU A 19 37.12 -7.21 25.05
CA LEU A 19 36.83 -7.79 26.36
C LEU A 19 37.40 -9.21 26.48
N ILE A 20 38.72 -9.30 26.51
CA ILE A 20 39.48 -10.55 26.60
C ILE A 20 39.05 -11.31 27.87
N ASN A 21 38.53 -12.52 27.69
CA ASN A 21 38.08 -13.39 28.78
C ASN A 21 37.00 -12.77 29.69
N GLY A 22 36.23 -11.78 29.18
CA GLY A 22 35.05 -11.26 29.87
C GLY A 22 33.93 -12.30 29.97
N TYR A 23 32.82 -11.92 30.59
CA TYR A 23 31.70 -12.82 30.86
C TYR A 23 30.37 -12.24 30.43
N ILE A 24 29.46 -13.09 29.96
CA ILE A 24 28.05 -12.77 29.74
C ILE A 24 27.21 -13.60 30.70
N TYR A 25 26.48 -12.94 31.59
CA TYR A 25 25.50 -13.58 32.46
C TYR A 25 24.14 -13.59 31.79
N PHE A 26 23.39 -14.68 31.95
CA PHE A 26 22.02 -14.79 31.48
C PHE A 26 21.06 -15.00 32.64
N TYR A 27 19.98 -14.23 32.69
CA TYR A 27 18.92 -14.36 33.68
C TYR A 27 17.55 -14.48 33.00
N GLU A 28 16.56 -15.01 33.71
CA GLU A 28 15.17 -14.88 33.27
C GLU A 28 14.83 -13.38 33.18
N SER A 29 14.20 -12.96 32.08
CA SER A 29 13.91 -11.56 31.78
C SER A 29 13.16 -10.89 32.95
N GLY A 30 13.56 -9.66 33.31
CA GLY A 30 13.01 -8.91 34.44
C GLY A 30 13.49 -9.39 35.82
N THR A 31 14.37 -10.39 35.91
CA THR A 31 14.81 -10.97 37.19
C THR A 31 16.34 -11.06 37.33
N THR A 32 16.79 -11.59 38.46
CA THR A 32 18.18 -12.03 38.70
C THR A 32 18.30 -13.55 38.82
N THR A 33 17.26 -14.30 38.44
CA THR A 33 17.27 -15.77 38.44
C THR A 33 18.09 -16.27 37.25
N PRO A 34 19.16 -17.05 37.43
CA PRO A 34 19.98 -17.53 36.31
C PRO A 34 19.16 -18.30 35.29
N LYS A 35 19.32 -17.96 34.00
CA LYS A 35 18.70 -18.67 32.89
C LYS A 35 19.64 -19.73 32.34
N THR A 36 19.07 -20.89 32.01
CA THR A 36 19.81 -21.96 31.33
C THR A 36 20.01 -21.60 29.85
N THR A 37 21.24 -21.70 29.35
CA THR A 37 21.58 -21.51 27.94
C THR A 37 22.40 -22.69 27.42
N TYR A 38 22.50 -22.83 26.10
CA TYR A 38 23.05 -24.01 25.45
C TYR A 38 24.03 -23.67 24.31
N ALA A 39 25.03 -24.50 24.09
CA ALA A 39 26.03 -24.37 23.04
C ALA A 39 25.54 -24.86 21.67
N ASP A 40 24.48 -25.66 21.65
CA ASP A 40 23.86 -26.22 20.46
C ASP A 40 22.37 -25.86 20.34
N VAL A 41 21.91 -25.85 19.10
CA VAL A 41 20.54 -25.49 18.71
C VAL A 41 19.49 -26.47 19.26
N ASN A 42 19.86 -27.71 19.54
CA ASN A 42 18.92 -28.72 20.05
C ASN A 42 18.77 -28.67 21.58
N LEU A 43 19.42 -27.71 22.24
CA LEU A 43 19.37 -27.50 23.70
C LEU A 43 19.85 -28.72 24.50
N THR A 44 20.90 -29.38 24.01
CA THR A 44 21.42 -30.63 24.62
C THR A 44 22.72 -30.44 25.38
N ILE A 45 23.51 -29.41 25.05
CA ILE A 45 24.81 -29.09 25.62
C ILE A 45 24.69 -27.78 26.36
N GLN A 46 24.49 -27.83 27.67
CA GLN A 46 24.31 -26.64 28.50
C GLN A 46 25.63 -25.83 28.61
N ASN A 47 25.53 -24.52 28.42
CA ASN A 47 26.61 -23.58 28.70
C ASN A 47 26.76 -23.34 30.21
N THR A 48 27.95 -22.93 30.63
CA THR A 48 28.14 -22.35 31.97
C THR A 48 27.41 -21.01 32.07
N ASN A 49 26.99 -20.63 33.28
CA ASN A 49 26.49 -19.30 33.57
C ASN A 49 27.33 -18.71 34.72
N PRO A 50 28.20 -17.72 34.43
CA PRO A 50 28.29 -16.97 33.18
C PRO A 50 28.91 -17.75 32.00
N VAL A 51 28.60 -17.29 30.79
CA VAL A 51 29.24 -17.71 29.55
C VAL A 51 30.53 -16.90 29.38
N GLN A 52 31.66 -17.57 29.22
CA GLN A 52 32.96 -16.91 29.05
C GLN A 52 33.21 -16.50 27.59
N LEU A 53 33.72 -15.29 27.39
CA LEU A 53 34.22 -14.83 26.09
C LEU A 53 35.58 -15.44 25.78
N THR A 54 35.88 -15.59 24.49
CA THR A 54 37.20 -16.02 24.02
C THR A 54 38.29 -14.97 24.33
N ALA A 55 39.56 -15.33 24.14
CA ALA A 55 40.69 -14.42 24.25
C ALA A 55 40.66 -13.26 23.23
N ALA A 56 39.75 -13.29 22.26
CA ALA A 56 39.49 -12.20 21.34
C ALA A 56 38.23 -11.39 21.72
N GLY A 57 37.61 -11.60 22.88
CA GLY A 57 36.37 -10.91 23.27
C GLY A 57 35.15 -11.33 22.44
N ARG A 58 35.17 -12.53 21.86
CA ARG A 58 34.03 -13.09 21.09
C ARG A 58 33.27 -14.09 21.93
N GLN A 59 31.94 -14.04 21.87
CA GLN A 59 31.09 -15.02 22.54
C GLN A 59 31.13 -16.39 21.83
N PRO A 60 30.96 -17.50 22.58
CA PRO A 60 30.64 -18.81 22.01
C PRO A 60 29.18 -18.85 21.56
N ASN A 61 28.73 -20.01 21.07
CA ASN A 61 27.32 -20.22 20.76
C ASN A 61 26.46 -20.17 22.03
N VAL A 62 25.38 -19.41 21.99
CA VAL A 62 24.42 -19.31 23.07
C VAL A 62 23.01 -19.38 22.51
N PHE A 63 22.31 -20.46 22.84
CA PHE A 63 20.91 -20.72 22.51
C PHE A 63 20.09 -20.82 23.79
N PHE A 64 18.84 -20.36 23.76
CA PHE A 64 17.89 -20.54 24.86
C PHE A 64 16.45 -20.42 24.35
N ASP A 65 15.49 -20.85 25.18
CA ASP A 65 14.07 -20.67 24.92
C ASP A 65 13.52 -19.38 25.57
N GLY A 66 12.60 -18.73 24.85
CA GLY A 66 12.01 -17.45 25.24
C GLY A 66 13.02 -16.32 25.27
N SER A 67 12.73 -15.28 26.05
CA SER A 67 13.62 -14.14 26.27
C SER A 67 14.54 -14.33 27.49
N ALA A 68 15.60 -13.55 27.54
CA ALA A 68 16.55 -13.52 28.65
C ALA A 68 16.97 -12.07 28.96
N LYS A 69 17.54 -11.85 30.14
CA LYS A 69 18.38 -10.68 30.43
C LYS A 69 19.84 -11.08 30.23
N ALA A 70 20.60 -10.33 29.44
CA ALA A 70 22.05 -10.51 29.27
C ALA A 70 22.83 -9.38 29.97
N VAL A 71 23.85 -9.75 30.74
CA VAL A 71 24.76 -8.79 31.40
C VAL A 71 26.18 -9.09 30.97
N LEU A 72 26.78 -8.16 30.22
CA LEU A 72 28.17 -8.23 29.78
C LEU A 72 29.09 -7.60 30.83
N THR A 73 30.18 -8.28 31.13
CA THR A 73 31.18 -7.86 32.11
C THR A 73 32.60 -8.04 31.58
N LYS A 74 33.53 -7.28 32.15
CA LYS A 74 34.97 -7.46 32.01
C LYS A 74 35.44 -8.72 32.75
N SER A 75 36.69 -9.11 32.56
CA SER A 75 37.29 -10.27 33.23
C SER A 75 37.43 -10.09 34.76
N ASP A 76 37.39 -8.86 35.25
CA ASP A 76 37.34 -8.49 36.67
C ASP A 76 35.90 -8.35 37.21
N TYR A 77 34.90 -8.80 36.44
CA TYR A 77 33.47 -8.77 36.76
C TYR A 77 32.83 -7.38 36.80
N VAL A 78 33.54 -6.34 36.36
CA VAL A 78 32.93 -5.01 36.20
C VAL A 78 31.93 -5.05 35.04
N GLN A 79 30.70 -4.61 35.31
CA GLN A 79 29.64 -4.53 34.31
C GLN A 79 29.98 -3.52 33.22
N VAL A 80 29.77 -3.92 31.97
CA VAL A 80 29.92 -3.09 30.78
C VAL A 80 28.53 -2.73 30.22
N GLU A 81 27.67 -3.73 30.02
CA GLU A 81 26.38 -3.54 29.37
C GLU A 81 25.32 -4.50 29.94
N VAL A 82 24.06 -4.06 29.94
CA VAL A 82 22.90 -4.90 30.27
C VAL A 82 21.86 -4.73 29.17
N ARG A 83 21.29 -5.86 28.71
CA ARG A 83 20.13 -5.88 27.81
C ARG A 83 19.05 -6.80 28.36
N ASP A 84 17.82 -6.30 28.42
CA ASP A 84 16.65 -7.05 28.88
C ASP A 84 15.39 -6.49 28.19
N PRO A 85 14.66 -7.28 27.38
CA PRO A 85 14.92 -8.66 26.98
C PRO A 85 15.95 -8.80 25.84
N VAL A 86 16.54 -10.00 25.72
CA VAL A 86 17.31 -10.49 24.56
C VAL A 86 16.81 -11.86 24.13
N GLY A 87 17.02 -12.20 22.86
CA GLY A 87 16.56 -13.46 22.29
C GLY A 87 15.04 -13.55 22.24
N ASP A 88 14.34 -12.44 22.13
CA ASP A 88 13.03 -12.50 21.49
C ASP A 88 13.33 -12.47 19.99
N ASP A 89 13.38 -13.64 19.36
CA ASP A 89 13.33 -13.73 17.90
C ASP A 89 11.94 -13.27 17.48
N VAL A 90 11.72 -11.96 17.52
CA VAL A 90 10.77 -11.36 16.62
C VAL A 90 11.60 -10.62 15.61
N ILE A 91 11.77 -11.27 14.46
CA ILE A 91 11.90 -10.57 13.20
C ILE A 91 10.76 -9.54 13.16
N GLY A 92 11.04 -8.30 13.60
CA GLY A 92 10.08 -7.18 13.60
C GLY A 92 9.16 -6.98 14.81
N GLY A 93 9.43 -7.52 16.01
CA GLY A 93 8.46 -7.47 17.13
C GLY A 93 8.68 -6.35 18.12
N THR A 94 7.56 -5.83 18.59
CA THR A 94 7.50 -4.78 19.59
C THR A 94 7.57 -5.39 20.99
N THR A 95 8.25 -4.73 21.93
CA THR A 95 8.37 -5.22 23.32
C THR A 95 7.05 -5.06 24.07
N PRO A 96 6.71 -5.91 25.04
CA PRO A 96 5.56 -5.70 25.92
C PRO A 96 5.51 -4.28 26.48
N TRP A 97 4.32 -3.67 26.48
CA TRP A 97 4.13 -2.36 27.09
C TRP A 97 4.39 -2.41 28.60
N ILE A 98 5.11 -1.41 29.12
CA ILE A 98 5.45 -1.28 30.53
C ILE A 98 4.99 0.10 31.01
N SER A 99 4.19 0.13 32.08
CA SER A 99 3.54 1.35 32.58
C SER A 99 4.50 2.46 33.04
N THR A 100 5.75 2.12 33.36
CA THR A 100 6.79 3.06 33.83
C THR A 100 7.75 3.53 32.75
N VAL A 101 7.65 2.98 31.53
CA VAL A 101 8.47 3.40 30.39
C VAL A 101 7.82 4.61 29.74
N ILE A 102 8.66 5.56 29.32
CA ILE A 102 8.25 6.72 28.53
C ILE A 102 8.39 6.31 27.07
N TYR A 103 7.28 6.35 26.33
CA TYR A 103 7.27 6.07 24.90
C TYR A 103 7.24 7.38 24.11
N ASP A 104 8.23 7.57 23.24
CA ASP A 104 8.22 8.71 22.32
C ASP A 104 7.27 8.46 21.13
N GLN A 105 6.97 9.53 20.39
CA GLN A 105 6.06 9.44 19.25
C GLN A 105 6.62 8.44 18.23
N TYR A 106 5.75 7.55 17.74
CA TYR A 106 6.08 6.45 16.86
C TYR A 106 6.85 5.29 17.50
N GLU A 107 7.10 5.29 18.81
CA GLU A 107 7.64 4.11 19.47
C GLU A 107 6.60 3.00 19.57
N HIS A 108 7.09 1.76 19.59
CA HIS A 108 6.28 0.58 19.48
C HIS A 108 6.16 -0.15 20.82
N ALA A 109 4.99 -0.69 21.12
CA ALA A 109 4.78 -1.54 22.28
C ALA A 109 3.68 -2.59 22.04
N ARG A 110 3.80 -3.75 22.67
CA ARG A 110 2.81 -4.82 22.60
C ARG A 110 1.81 -4.68 23.74
N GLY A 111 0.53 -4.53 23.39
CA GLY A 111 -0.57 -4.44 24.33
C GLY A 111 -0.85 -5.77 25.03
N THR A 112 -1.61 -5.73 26.12
CA THR A 112 -1.99 -6.92 26.92
C THR A 112 -2.85 -7.92 26.15
N ASN A 113 -3.48 -7.50 25.04
CA ASN A 113 -4.22 -8.35 24.11
C ASN A 113 -3.32 -9.06 23.08
N GLY A 114 -2.00 -8.87 23.14
CA GLY A 114 -1.04 -9.52 22.25
C GLY A 114 -0.81 -8.80 20.91
N TYR A 115 -1.55 -7.73 20.62
CA TYR A 115 -1.32 -6.92 19.42
C TYR A 115 -0.22 -5.88 19.63
N ASP A 116 0.48 -5.55 18.56
CA ASP A 116 1.48 -4.49 18.54
C ASP A 116 0.81 -3.13 18.30
N TYR A 117 1.35 -2.08 18.91
CA TYR A 117 0.84 -0.71 18.85
C TYR A 117 1.98 0.27 18.61
N VAL A 118 1.63 1.43 18.03
CA VAL A 118 2.52 2.58 17.84
C VAL A 118 1.98 3.75 18.65
N SER A 119 2.85 4.43 19.39
CA SER A 119 2.45 5.61 20.15
C SER A 119 2.19 6.80 19.23
N LEU A 120 1.07 7.48 19.47
CA LEU A 120 0.63 8.67 18.75
C LEU A 120 1.21 9.97 19.34
N ALA A 121 1.74 9.93 20.56
CA ALA A 121 2.21 11.08 21.31
C ALA A 121 3.63 10.87 21.84
N GLY A 122 4.45 11.92 21.87
CA GLY A 122 5.75 11.90 22.53
C GLY A 122 5.61 11.99 24.05
N GLY A 123 6.50 11.34 24.79
CA GLY A 123 6.43 11.31 26.25
C GLY A 123 5.25 10.51 26.83
N ASN A 124 4.72 9.56 26.07
CA ASN A 124 3.57 8.73 26.46
C ASN A 124 3.96 7.74 27.57
N ILE A 125 3.52 7.99 28.81
CA ILE A 125 3.79 7.17 29.98
C ILE A 125 2.49 6.82 30.70
N GLY A 126 2.37 5.58 31.17
CA GLY A 126 1.23 5.12 31.97
C GLY A 126 -0.08 4.90 31.20
N ASN A 127 -0.17 5.30 29.92
CA ASN A 127 -1.33 5.03 29.07
C ASN A 127 -1.20 3.65 28.43
N ASP A 128 -2.11 2.73 28.77
CA ASP A 128 -2.10 1.36 28.27
C ASP A 128 -2.59 1.29 26.80
N PRO A 129 -1.89 0.57 25.89
CA PRO A 129 -2.22 0.54 24.46
C PRO A 129 -3.60 0.00 24.09
N VAL A 130 -4.16 -0.88 24.93
CA VAL A 130 -5.45 -1.52 24.66
C VAL A 130 -6.61 -0.63 25.11
N SER A 131 -6.40 0.11 26.20
CA SER A 131 -7.45 0.92 26.85
C SER A 131 -7.35 2.43 26.60
N SER A 132 -6.25 2.90 26.00
CA SER A 132 -5.99 4.33 25.76
C SER A 132 -5.76 4.64 24.27
N PRO A 133 -6.76 4.41 23.39
CA PRO A 133 -6.62 4.52 21.93
C PRO A 133 -6.29 5.94 21.44
N GLU A 134 -6.54 6.98 22.24
CA GLU A 134 -6.09 8.34 21.93
C GLU A 134 -4.55 8.51 21.93
N TYR A 135 -3.82 7.60 22.58
CA TYR A 135 -2.35 7.63 22.66
C TYR A 135 -1.67 6.54 21.84
N TRP A 136 -2.44 5.58 21.30
CA TRP A 136 -1.92 4.39 20.65
C TRP A 136 -2.75 3.99 19.44
N THR A 137 -2.08 3.63 18.35
CA THR A 137 -2.73 2.98 17.20
C THR A 137 -2.27 1.53 17.09
N LYS A 138 -3.20 0.60 16.83
CA LYS A 138 -2.89 -0.81 16.62
C LYS A 138 -2.14 -0.98 15.29
N ILE A 139 -1.07 -1.76 15.29
CA ILE A 139 -0.41 -2.27 14.09
C ILE A 139 -1.22 -3.48 13.59
N ILE A 140 -1.65 -3.41 12.34
CA ILE A 140 -2.33 -4.53 11.69
C ILE A 140 -1.26 -5.42 11.07
N GLU A 141 -1.09 -6.62 11.62
CA GLU A 141 -0.29 -7.66 10.99
C GLU A 141 -1.12 -8.36 9.90
N VAL A 142 -0.56 -8.43 8.70
CA VAL A 142 -1.17 -9.13 7.56
C VAL A 142 -0.48 -10.47 7.38
N LYS A 143 -1.24 -11.56 7.55
CA LYS A 143 -0.75 -12.93 7.35
C LYS A 143 -1.13 -13.41 5.94
N VAL A 144 -0.44 -14.41 5.39
CA VAL A 144 -0.95 -15.13 4.21
C VAL A 144 -1.93 -16.20 4.70
N TRP A 145 -3.12 -16.27 4.12
CA TRP A 145 -4.09 -17.29 4.52
C TRP A 145 -3.56 -18.70 4.22
N ASN A 146 -3.69 -19.56 5.22
CA ASN A 146 -3.32 -20.96 5.24
C ASN A 146 -4.42 -21.75 5.97
N THR A 147 -4.82 -22.88 5.37
CA THR A 147 -5.86 -23.78 5.91
C THR A 147 -5.49 -24.41 7.26
N ASN A 148 -4.19 -24.54 7.54
CA ASN A 148 -3.67 -25.17 8.76
C ASN A 148 -3.50 -24.19 9.94
N GLU A 149 -3.78 -22.91 9.74
CA GLU A 149 -3.69 -21.89 10.78
C GLU A 149 -5.07 -21.60 11.38
N THR A 150 -5.05 -21.12 12.62
CA THR A 150 -6.23 -20.63 13.33
C THR A 150 -6.09 -19.13 13.57
N TYR A 151 -7.04 -18.34 13.10
CA TYR A 151 -7.03 -16.88 13.19
C TYR A 151 -7.93 -16.37 14.31
N ALA A 152 -7.49 -15.31 14.99
CA ALA A 152 -8.32 -14.60 15.94
C ALA A 152 -9.38 -13.74 15.21
N ALA A 153 -10.34 -13.18 15.96
CA ALA A 153 -11.17 -12.12 15.40
C ALA A 153 -10.28 -10.90 15.10
N ASP A 154 -10.61 -10.15 14.05
CA ASP A 154 -9.86 -8.98 13.56
C ASP A 154 -8.45 -9.27 13.00
N ASP A 155 -8.04 -10.54 12.91
CA ASP A 155 -6.85 -10.92 12.15
C ASP A 155 -7.09 -10.65 10.67
N VAL A 156 -6.09 -10.07 10.01
CA VAL A 156 -6.12 -9.77 8.58
C VAL A 156 -5.26 -10.75 7.82
N VAL A 157 -5.82 -11.35 6.77
CA VAL A 157 -5.13 -12.31 5.92
C VAL A 157 -5.19 -11.91 4.45
N LEU A 158 -4.14 -12.25 3.70
CA LEU A 158 -4.11 -12.25 2.25
C LEU A 158 -4.69 -13.57 1.73
N GLY A 159 -5.85 -13.50 1.08
CA GLY A 159 -6.49 -14.62 0.40
C GLY A 159 -5.70 -15.07 -0.83
N THR A 160 -6.04 -16.26 -1.34
CA THR A 160 -5.37 -16.83 -2.53
C THR A 160 -5.64 -16.05 -3.82
N ASP A 161 -6.64 -15.19 -3.81
CA ASP A 161 -6.98 -14.25 -4.89
C ASP A 161 -6.19 -12.93 -4.83
N GLY A 162 -5.33 -12.77 -3.81
CA GLY A 162 -4.53 -11.56 -3.61
C GLY A 162 -5.28 -10.44 -2.88
N MET A 163 -6.49 -10.69 -2.37
CA MET A 163 -7.27 -9.71 -1.62
C MET A 163 -7.08 -9.88 -0.11
N LEU A 164 -7.26 -8.80 0.65
CA LEU A 164 -7.21 -8.83 2.12
C LEU A 164 -8.58 -9.11 2.73
N TYR A 165 -8.61 -9.91 3.79
CA TYR A 165 -9.80 -10.29 4.52
C TYR A 165 -9.58 -10.20 6.03
N THR A 166 -10.54 -9.64 6.74
CA THR A 166 -10.61 -9.60 8.20
C THR A 166 -11.43 -10.78 8.71
N SER A 167 -10.92 -11.52 9.69
CA SER A 167 -11.66 -12.57 10.36
C SER A 167 -12.75 -11.97 11.26
N LEU A 168 -13.99 -12.42 11.11
CA LEU A 168 -15.15 -11.99 11.90
C LEU A 168 -15.36 -12.79 13.18
N VAL A 169 -14.62 -13.89 13.34
CA VAL A 169 -14.77 -14.80 14.48
C VAL A 169 -13.41 -15.15 15.08
N SER A 170 -13.40 -15.39 16.39
CA SER A 170 -12.27 -16.01 17.06
C SER A 170 -12.16 -17.49 16.68
N SER A 171 -10.93 -18.01 16.66
CA SER A 171 -10.64 -19.41 16.31
C SER A 171 -11.11 -19.80 14.91
N ASN A 172 -10.99 -18.88 13.95
CA ASN A 172 -11.32 -19.12 12.56
C ASN A 172 -10.25 -20.05 11.94
N SER A 173 -10.57 -21.34 11.79
CA SER A 173 -9.64 -22.35 11.28
C SER A 173 -10.22 -23.03 10.04
N ALA A 174 -9.38 -23.30 9.04
CA ALA A 174 -9.73 -23.99 7.79
C ALA A 174 -10.86 -23.37 6.93
N ASN A 175 -11.47 -22.25 7.34
CA ASN A 175 -12.43 -21.52 6.50
C ASN A 175 -11.66 -20.67 5.49
N ASN A 176 -11.94 -20.87 4.20
CA ASN A 176 -11.27 -20.15 3.12
C ASN A 176 -11.93 -18.77 2.89
N PRO A 177 -11.18 -17.66 3.05
CA PRO A 177 -11.70 -16.31 2.91
C PRO A 177 -12.26 -16.01 1.51
N THR A 178 -11.73 -16.62 0.46
CA THR A 178 -12.15 -16.31 -0.92
C THR A 178 -13.47 -16.99 -1.32
N THR A 179 -13.93 -17.95 -0.51
CA THR A 179 -15.17 -18.69 -0.75
C THR A 179 -16.17 -18.55 0.40
N ASP A 180 -15.82 -17.75 1.42
CA ASP A 180 -16.66 -17.51 2.58
C ASP A 180 -17.90 -16.69 2.19
N ASP A 181 -19.03 -16.98 2.81
CA ASP A 181 -20.31 -16.28 2.60
C ASP A 181 -20.45 -15.02 3.46
N LEU A 182 -19.32 -14.40 3.81
CA LEU A 182 -19.19 -13.22 4.68
C LEU A 182 -19.58 -13.47 6.15
N THR A 183 -19.61 -14.72 6.58
CA THR A 183 -19.95 -15.08 7.97
C THR A 183 -18.71 -15.29 8.85
N LYS A 184 -17.55 -15.56 8.23
CA LYS A 184 -16.26 -15.78 8.92
C LYS A 184 -15.19 -14.83 8.43
N TRP A 185 -15.27 -14.38 7.19
CA TRP A 185 -14.30 -13.49 6.58
C TRP A 185 -15.00 -12.31 5.91
N GLN A 186 -14.55 -11.11 6.22
CA GLN A 186 -15.01 -9.89 5.56
C GLN A 186 -13.86 -9.33 4.71
N PRO A 187 -14.08 -9.04 3.41
CA PRO A 187 -13.07 -8.35 2.62
C PRO A 187 -12.73 -6.97 3.21
N VAL A 188 -11.45 -6.60 3.22
CA VAL A 188 -10.96 -5.32 3.77
C VAL A 188 -11.27 -4.14 2.84
N TYR A 189 -11.74 -4.39 1.62
CA TYR A 189 -12.22 -3.35 0.73
C TYR A 189 -13.71 -3.09 0.94
N ASP A 190 -14.07 -1.82 0.96
CA ASP A 190 -15.44 -1.36 0.79
C ASP A 190 -15.87 -1.73 -0.64
N SER A 191 -16.90 -2.58 -0.77
CA SER A 191 -17.46 -2.99 -2.06
C SER A 191 -18.04 -1.82 -2.87
N THR A 192 -18.08 -0.61 -2.31
CA THR A 192 -18.45 0.63 -3.01
C THR A 192 -17.25 1.41 -3.57
N ASN A 193 -16.00 1.03 -3.27
CA ASN A 193 -14.78 1.66 -3.80
C ASN A 193 -13.89 0.64 -4.51
N VAL A 194 -14.02 0.58 -5.84
CA VAL A 194 -13.03 -0.08 -6.71
C VAL A 194 -11.85 0.89 -6.87
N GLY A 195 -10.85 0.74 -6.01
CA GLY A 195 -9.56 1.43 -6.11
C GLY A 195 -8.48 0.60 -5.40
N ASP A 196 -7.30 0.50 -6.01
CA ASP A 196 -6.17 -0.25 -5.47
C ASP A 196 -5.79 0.28 -4.08
N VAL A 197 -5.97 -0.55 -3.06
CA VAL A 197 -5.36 -0.30 -1.75
C VAL A 197 -3.96 -0.90 -1.77
N VAL A 198 -2.96 -0.09 -2.09
CA VAL A 198 -1.55 -0.46 -1.99
C VAL A 198 -1.08 -0.18 -0.55
N PHE A 199 -0.96 -1.22 0.28
CA PHE A 199 -0.17 -1.14 1.50
C PHE A 199 1.28 -1.52 1.19
N THR A 200 2.22 -0.58 1.36
CA THR A 200 3.65 -0.87 1.19
C THR A 200 4.30 -1.16 2.55
N GLY A 201 4.65 -2.42 2.78
CA GLY A 201 5.45 -2.86 3.93
C GLY A 201 6.82 -3.35 3.48
N ASP A 202 7.87 -2.69 3.99
CA ASP A 202 9.30 -3.05 4.02
C ASP A 202 10.04 -3.36 2.69
N LEU A 203 10.93 -2.43 2.31
CA LEU A 203 11.80 -2.46 1.12
C LEU A 203 13.06 -3.35 1.25
N SER A 204 13.29 -4.03 2.38
CA SER A 204 14.62 -4.60 2.65
C SER A 204 14.83 -6.09 2.32
N ARG A 205 13.82 -6.83 1.83
CA ARG A 205 13.93 -8.32 1.69
C ARG A 205 13.70 -8.94 0.31
N TYR A 206 13.60 -8.18 -0.78
CA TYR A 206 13.55 -8.82 -2.10
C TYR A 206 14.94 -9.08 -2.68
N LYS A 207 15.36 -10.36 -2.63
CA LYS A 207 15.82 -10.99 -3.87
C LYS A 207 14.56 -11.25 -4.70
N GLN A 208 14.43 -10.53 -5.80
CA GLN A 208 13.29 -10.66 -6.69
C GLN A 208 13.17 -12.06 -7.29
N PRO A 209 11.95 -12.54 -7.60
CA PRO A 209 11.79 -13.69 -8.47
C PRO A 209 12.45 -13.42 -9.82
N SER A 210 13.19 -14.39 -10.34
CA SER A 210 14.07 -14.26 -11.52
C SER A 210 13.37 -13.89 -12.84
N TRP A 211 12.04 -13.79 -12.85
CA TRP A 211 11.23 -13.36 -14.00
C TRP A 211 10.77 -11.89 -13.92
N LEU A 212 11.04 -11.22 -12.79
CA LEU A 212 10.81 -9.80 -12.60
C LEU A 212 12.17 -9.10 -12.68
N GLU A 213 12.56 -8.60 -13.85
CA GLU A 213 13.76 -7.78 -13.96
C GLU A 213 13.44 -6.34 -13.55
N CYS A 214 13.82 -5.91 -12.35
CA CYS A 214 13.77 -4.51 -11.95
C CYS A 214 14.93 -3.70 -12.53
N THR A 215 14.87 -3.49 -13.84
CA THR A 215 15.76 -2.54 -14.53
C THR A 215 15.16 -1.13 -14.62
N GLY A 216 13.98 -0.88 -14.01
CA GLY A 216 13.27 0.40 -14.07
C GLY A 216 12.69 0.76 -15.44
N ASN A 217 13.22 0.20 -16.53
CA ASN A 217 12.80 0.49 -17.90
C ASN A 217 11.41 -0.05 -18.23
N THR A 218 11.04 -1.23 -17.74
CA THR A 218 9.74 -1.85 -18.09
C THR A 218 8.58 -1.29 -17.28
N TYR A 219 8.84 -0.83 -16.05
CA TYR A 219 7.82 -0.29 -15.13
C TYR A 219 7.33 1.11 -15.58
N ASN A 220 8.24 1.92 -16.11
CA ASN A 220 7.92 3.28 -16.57
C ASN A 220 7.33 3.36 -17.99
N SER A 221 7.26 2.25 -18.74
CA SER A 221 6.76 2.24 -20.12
C SER A 221 5.57 1.30 -20.36
N THR A 222 5.11 0.59 -19.33
CA THR A 222 4.04 -0.43 -19.46
C THR A 222 2.71 0.15 -19.02
N THR A 223 1.70 0.08 -19.89
CA THR A 223 0.32 0.40 -19.51
C THR A 223 -0.24 -0.69 -18.59
N TYR A 224 -1.16 -0.35 -17.69
CA TYR A 224 -1.79 -1.31 -16.76
C TYR A 224 -2.32 -2.58 -17.45
N ALA A 225 -2.88 -2.42 -18.65
CA ALA A 225 -3.32 -3.55 -19.46
C ALA A 225 -2.17 -4.53 -19.77
N LEU A 226 -1.00 -4.04 -20.19
CA LEU A 226 0.18 -4.85 -20.49
C LEU A 226 0.77 -5.51 -19.23
N LEU A 227 0.65 -4.87 -18.07
CA LEU A 227 1.06 -5.44 -16.80
C LEU A 227 0.18 -6.64 -16.41
N TYR A 228 -1.15 -6.52 -16.57
CA TYR A 228 -2.11 -7.60 -16.25
C TYR A 228 -1.86 -8.88 -17.04
N ALA A 229 -1.57 -8.78 -18.35
CA ALA A 229 -1.22 -9.95 -19.15
C ALA A 229 0.12 -10.60 -18.76
N LYS A 230 1.05 -9.82 -18.21
CA LYS A 230 2.37 -10.31 -17.79
C LYS A 230 2.34 -11.02 -16.43
N ILE A 231 1.37 -10.71 -15.58
CA ILE A 231 1.14 -11.36 -14.27
C ILE A 231 0.21 -12.60 -14.42
N GLY A 232 -0.06 -13.06 -15.66
CA GLY A 232 -0.73 -14.34 -15.92
C GLY A 232 -2.24 -14.27 -16.15
N GLY A 233 -2.82 -13.08 -16.31
CA GLY A 233 -4.21 -12.93 -16.74
C GLY A 233 -4.36 -13.04 -18.26
N ALA A 234 -5.30 -13.84 -18.76
CA ALA A 234 -5.71 -13.76 -20.16
C ALA A 234 -6.54 -12.49 -20.39
N TYR A 235 -6.37 -11.81 -21.53
CA TYR A 235 -7.31 -10.77 -21.96
C TYR A 235 -8.61 -11.44 -22.40
N VAL A 236 -9.64 -11.33 -21.56
CA VAL A 236 -10.98 -11.79 -21.90
C VAL A 236 -11.76 -10.61 -22.46
N LYS A 237 -12.30 -10.77 -23.68
CA LYS A 237 -13.22 -9.78 -24.25
C LYS A 237 -14.47 -9.73 -23.38
N LEU A 238 -14.83 -8.55 -22.90
CA LEU A 238 -16.13 -8.34 -22.25
C LEU A 238 -17.28 -8.58 -23.24
N SER A 239 -18.44 -8.95 -22.70
CA SER A 239 -19.67 -9.02 -23.48
C SER A 239 -19.97 -7.67 -24.11
N ASP A 240 -20.43 -7.68 -25.36
CA ASP A 240 -20.85 -6.45 -26.04
C ASP A 240 -22.04 -5.82 -25.30
N PRO A 241 -22.10 -4.48 -25.16
CA PRO A 241 -23.23 -3.83 -24.52
C PRO A 241 -24.51 -4.06 -25.32
N SER A 242 -25.65 -4.20 -24.61
CA SER A 242 -26.97 -4.41 -25.23
C SER A 242 -27.38 -3.28 -26.18
N THR A 243 -26.85 -2.07 -25.97
CA THR A 243 -26.99 -0.96 -26.91
C THR A 243 -25.61 -0.51 -27.39
N LEU A 244 -25.29 -0.73 -28.65
CA LEU A 244 -24.02 -0.34 -29.25
C LEU A 244 -23.93 1.18 -29.49
N PRO A 245 -22.70 1.71 -29.61
CA PRO A 245 -22.50 3.06 -30.11
C PRO A 245 -23.17 3.27 -31.48
N ALA A 246 -23.97 4.33 -31.61
CA ALA A 246 -24.70 4.76 -32.81
C ALA A 246 -23.87 4.91 -34.11
N SER A 247 -22.55 5.06 -34.04
CA SER A 247 -21.67 5.03 -35.21
C SER A 247 -20.21 4.77 -34.82
N ASN A 248 -19.30 4.77 -35.81
CA ASN A 248 -17.87 4.51 -35.61
C ASN A 248 -17.30 5.32 -34.44
N GLY A 249 -16.65 4.62 -33.51
CA GLY A 249 -15.89 5.24 -32.44
C GLY A 249 -14.53 5.76 -32.94
N ARG A 250 -14.14 6.98 -32.55
CA ARG A 250 -12.79 7.53 -32.79
C ARG A 250 -11.91 7.55 -31.54
N GLY A 251 -12.53 7.55 -30.38
CA GLY A 251 -11.85 7.55 -29.09
C GLY A 251 -12.77 7.02 -28.01
N CYS A 252 -12.16 6.48 -26.96
CA CYS A 252 -12.84 6.09 -25.75
C CYS A 252 -12.03 6.53 -24.52
N ALA A 253 -12.73 6.65 -23.39
CA ALA A 253 -12.14 6.90 -22.10
C ALA A 253 -12.93 6.18 -21.01
N ILE A 254 -12.23 5.77 -19.97
CA ILE A 254 -12.78 5.22 -18.73
C ILE A 254 -12.43 6.23 -17.63
N ASN A 255 -13.35 6.51 -16.70
CA ASN A 255 -13.05 7.39 -15.57
C ASN A 255 -12.14 6.67 -14.56
N ASN A 256 -11.46 7.43 -13.69
CA ASN A 256 -10.49 6.86 -12.74
C ASN A 256 -11.11 5.87 -11.74
N ALA A 257 -12.42 6.02 -11.44
CA ALA A 257 -13.17 5.09 -10.60
C ALA A 257 -13.63 3.81 -11.31
N ASN A 258 -13.24 3.59 -12.58
CA ASN A 258 -13.62 2.43 -13.39
C ASN A 258 -15.14 2.16 -13.49
N SER A 259 -15.96 3.20 -13.34
CA SER A 259 -17.41 3.10 -13.25
C SER A 259 -18.16 3.65 -14.46
N LEU A 260 -17.49 4.44 -15.31
CA LEU A 260 -18.03 5.03 -16.52
C LEU A 260 -17.11 4.82 -17.71
N VAL A 261 -17.70 4.51 -18.86
CA VAL A 261 -17.00 4.42 -20.14
C VAL A 261 -17.70 5.30 -21.17
N SER A 262 -16.92 6.11 -21.87
CA SER A 262 -17.43 7.04 -22.88
C SER A 262 -16.79 6.77 -24.23
N PHE A 263 -17.60 6.84 -25.29
CA PHE A 263 -17.19 6.64 -26.67
C PHE A 263 -17.49 7.88 -27.51
N ALA A 264 -16.45 8.50 -28.04
CA ALA A 264 -16.54 9.57 -29.03
C ALA A 264 -16.91 8.99 -30.40
N THR A 265 -18.00 9.47 -31.01
CA THR A 265 -18.55 8.92 -32.26
C THR A 265 -18.66 9.94 -33.39
N LEU A 266 -18.71 9.45 -34.63
CA LEU A 266 -18.81 10.29 -35.85
C LEU A 266 -20.16 10.97 -36.01
N SER A 267 -21.22 10.35 -35.51
CA SER A 267 -22.61 10.78 -35.70
C SER A 267 -23.22 11.18 -34.37
N SER A 268 -24.23 12.06 -34.41
CA SER A 268 -25.02 12.43 -33.24
C SER A 268 -25.49 11.16 -32.51
N PRO A 269 -25.32 11.07 -31.17
CA PRO A 269 -25.07 12.16 -30.22
C PRO A 269 -23.60 12.62 -30.07
N TYR A 270 -22.69 12.13 -30.90
CA TYR A 270 -21.23 12.38 -30.90
C TYR A 270 -20.48 11.89 -29.65
N ILE A 271 -21.17 11.66 -28.54
CA ILE A 271 -20.66 11.01 -27.34
C ILE A 271 -21.70 10.04 -26.82
N GLN A 272 -21.30 8.81 -26.50
CA GLN A 272 -22.16 7.82 -25.84
C GLN A 272 -21.50 7.32 -24.58
N ASN A 273 -22.25 7.36 -23.48
CA ASN A 273 -21.76 7.05 -22.15
C ASN A 273 -22.43 5.77 -21.64
N TYR A 274 -21.68 5.01 -20.85
CA TYR A 274 -22.07 3.74 -20.28
C TYR A 274 -21.61 3.69 -18.82
N THR A 275 -22.38 3.03 -17.96
CA THR A 275 -21.84 2.54 -16.68
C THR A 275 -21.09 1.23 -16.91
N LEU A 276 -20.01 1.03 -16.17
CA LEU A 276 -19.30 -0.24 -16.07
C LEU A 276 -19.48 -0.78 -14.66
N ILE A 277 -20.25 -1.86 -14.52
CA ILE A 277 -20.51 -2.50 -13.23
C ILE A 277 -20.34 -4.00 -13.44
N SER A 278 -19.47 -4.64 -12.64
CA SER A 278 -19.19 -6.07 -12.72
C SER A 278 -18.95 -6.53 -14.17
N ASP A 279 -18.08 -5.82 -14.88
CA ASP A 279 -17.71 -6.08 -16.29
C ASP A 279 -18.84 -5.95 -17.33
N VAL A 280 -19.98 -5.35 -16.94
CA VAL A 280 -21.12 -5.11 -17.85
C VAL A 280 -21.24 -3.63 -18.19
N LEU A 281 -21.23 -3.33 -19.49
CA LEU A 281 -21.48 -1.98 -20.03
C LEU A 281 -22.98 -1.75 -20.25
N THR A 282 -23.56 -0.81 -19.51
CA THR A 282 -24.97 -0.40 -19.67
C THR A 282 -25.05 1.04 -20.16
N LYS A 283 -25.71 1.25 -21.31
CA LYS A 283 -25.85 2.60 -21.89
C LYS A 283 -26.66 3.50 -20.95
N ILE A 284 -26.17 4.71 -20.73
CA ILE A 284 -26.87 5.75 -19.97
C ILE A 284 -27.36 6.88 -20.89
N THR A 285 -28.21 7.74 -20.33
CA THR A 285 -28.81 8.86 -21.06
C THR A 285 -27.74 9.79 -21.62
N ASN A 286 -27.93 10.23 -22.87
CA ASN A 286 -27.02 11.20 -23.50
C ASN A 286 -27.03 12.53 -22.72
N PRO A 287 -25.93 13.31 -22.74
CA PRO A 287 -25.95 14.66 -22.20
C PRO A 287 -27.03 15.51 -22.87
N ALA A 288 -27.72 16.36 -22.10
CA ALA A 288 -28.81 17.20 -22.64
C ALA A 288 -28.30 18.19 -23.71
N THR A 289 -27.06 18.66 -23.57
CA THR A 289 -26.37 19.43 -24.62
C THR A 289 -25.24 18.60 -25.20
N LEU A 290 -25.36 18.27 -26.49
CA LEU A 290 -24.41 17.43 -27.20
C LEU A 290 -23.16 18.21 -27.64
N PRO A 291 -22.04 17.53 -27.92
CA PRO A 291 -20.92 18.14 -28.63
C PRO A 291 -21.37 18.74 -29.96
N ALA A 292 -20.73 19.82 -30.41
CA ALA A 292 -21.18 20.59 -31.58
C ALA A 292 -20.93 19.88 -32.93
N GLY A 293 -20.26 18.73 -32.93
CA GLY A 293 -19.98 17.94 -34.13
C GLY A 293 -19.27 16.64 -33.80
N GLN A 294 -18.84 15.94 -34.86
CA GLN A 294 -18.08 14.70 -34.78
C GLN A 294 -16.98 14.78 -33.72
N ALA A 295 -17.04 13.86 -32.75
CA ALA A 295 -16.06 13.78 -31.68
C ALA A 295 -14.87 12.92 -32.12
N ASN A 296 -13.66 13.40 -31.82
CA ASN A 296 -12.41 12.73 -32.15
C ASN A 296 -11.82 12.01 -30.94
N ARG A 297 -11.90 12.63 -29.76
CA ARG A 297 -11.47 12.06 -28.50
C ARG A 297 -12.33 12.56 -27.35
N CYS A 298 -12.46 11.77 -26.30
CA CYS A 298 -12.91 12.21 -24.99
C CYS A 298 -11.91 11.77 -23.93
N ASN A 299 -11.87 12.48 -22.80
CA ASN A 299 -11.07 12.11 -21.64
C ASN A 299 -11.70 12.66 -20.35
N TYR A 300 -11.47 11.96 -19.23
CA TYR A 300 -11.84 12.39 -17.89
C TYR A 300 -10.64 13.07 -17.21
N ASN A 301 -10.90 13.99 -16.28
CA ASN A 301 -9.86 14.40 -15.33
C ASN A 301 -9.61 13.29 -14.30
N HIS A 302 -8.51 13.40 -13.56
CA HIS A 302 -8.08 12.37 -12.61
C HIS A 302 -9.13 12.11 -11.51
N ASP A 303 -9.82 13.14 -11.06
CA ASP A 303 -10.87 13.00 -10.03
C ASP A 303 -12.22 12.50 -10.59
N GLY A 304 -12.33 12.33 -11.92
CA GLY A 304 -13.55 11.87 -12.59
C GLY A 304 -14.73 12.85 -12.56
N THR A 305 -14.52 14.09 -12.09
CA THR A 305 -15.54 15.14 -11.94
C THR A 305 -15.77 15.95 -13.22
N LEU A 306 -14.90 15.83 -14.21
CA LEU A 306 -14.97 16.49 -15.52
C LEU A 306 -14.75 15.47 -16.64
N MET A 307 -15.44 15.69 -17.76
CA MET A 307 -15.14 15.03 -19.03
C MET A 307 -15.06 16.07 -20.14
N ALA A 308 -13.98 16.05 -20.92
CA ALA A 308 -13.84 16.88 -22.11
C ALA A 308 -13.97 16.03 -23.38
N VAL A 309 -14.53 16.62 -24.43
CA VAL A 309 -14.74 16.01 -25.75
C VAL A 309 -14.18 16.93 -26.81
N ALA A 310 -13.11 16.50 -27.48
CA ALA A 310 -12.52 17.18 -28.64
C ALA A 310 -13.32 16.86 -29.91
N HIS A 311 -13.68 17.87 -30.70
CA HIS A 311 -14.53 17.72 -31.88
C HIS A 311 -14.22 18.70 -33.03
N VAL A 312 -14.81 18.45 -34.19
CA VAL A 312 -14.48 19.14 -35.46
C VAL A 312 -15.08 20.55 -35.61
N ASN A 313 -16.23 20.81 -34.99
CA ASN A 313 -16.91 22.10 -35.11
C ASN A 313 -16.56 23.01 -33.93
N SER A 314 -16.52 24.34 -34.13
CA SER A 314 -16.41 25.30 -33.02
C SER A 314 -17.54 25.05 -31.99
N PRO A 315 -17.28 25.03 -30.67
CA PRO A 315 -16.09 25.51 -29.94
C PRO A 315 -14.86 24.58 -29.93
N TYR A 316 -14.84 23.53 -30.75
CA TYR A 316 -13.81 22.50 -30.88
C TYR A 316 -13.58 21.63 -29.64
N VAL A 317 -14.00 22.07 -28.46
CA VAL A 317 -14.05 21.27 -27.24
C VAL A 317 -15.38 21.51 -26.51
N THR A 318 -16.01 20.43 -26.05
CA THR A 318 -17.16 20.47 -25.15
C THR A 318 -16.76 19.85 -23.82
N ILE A 319 -17.07 20.53 -22.72
CA ILE A 319 -16.68 20.10 -21.38
C ILE A 319 -17.93 19.90 -20.53
N TYR A 320 -17.95 18.79 -19.80
CA TYR A 320 -19.05 18.41 -18.91
C TYR A 320 -18.54 18.31 -17.48
N SER A 321 -19.32 18.79 -16.52
CA SER A 321 -19.23 18.30 -15.15
C SER A 321 -19.93 16.95 -15.05
N VAL A 322 -19.32 16.03 -14.34
CA VAL A 322 -19.77 14.65 -14.16
C VAL A 322 -20.15 14.46 -12.70
N SER A 323 -21.37 13.99 -12.47
CA SER A 323 -21.88 13.66 -11.14
C SER A 323 -22.70 12.37 -11.23
N GLY A 324 -22.13 11.27 -10.75
CA GLY A 324 -22.69 9.94 -10.99
C GLY A 324 -22.82 9.69 -12.50
N THR A 325 -24.03 9.39 -12.96
CA THR A 325 -24.33 9.15 -14.39
C THR A 325 -24.77 10.40 -15.17
N THR A 326 -24.70 11.58 -14.54
CA THR A 326 -25.18 12.84 -15.14
C THR A 326 -24.03 13.67 -15.70
N PHE A 327 -24.18 14.13 -16.95
CA PHE A 327 -23.23 14.99 -17.66
C PHE A 327 -23.86 16.36 -17.94
N THR A 328 -23.40 17.39 -17.23
CA THR A 328 -23.91 18.75 -17.38
C THR A 328 -22.89 19.59 -18.14
N LYS A 329 -23.27 20.13 -19.30
CA LYS A 329 -22.36 20.94 -20.11
C LYS A 329 -21.97 22.22 -19.37
N LEU A 330 -20.67 22.48 -19.28
CA LEU A 330 -20.11 23.71 -18.74
C LEU A 330 -20.01 24.81 -19.81
N ALA A 331 -19.78 26.04 -19.35
CA ALA A 331 -19.46 27.16 -20.23
C ALA A 331 -18.21 26.84 -21.07
N ASN A 332 -18.18 27.30 -22.32
CA ASN A 332 -16.99 27.15 -23.14
C ASN A 332 -15.85 28.00 -22.55
N PRO A 333 -14.57 27.61 -22.74
CA PRO A 333 -13.45 28.50 -22.46
C PRO A 333 -13.62 29.84 -23.19
N ALA A 334 -13.25 30.95 -22.55
CA ALA A 334 -13.39 32.28 -23.17
C ALA A 334 -12.50 32.42 -24.42
N VAL A 335 -11.33 31.78 -24.40
CA VAL A 335 -10.46 31.65 -25.56
C VAL A 335 -10.55 30.23 -26.08
N LEU A 336 -11.12 30.03 -27.26
CA LEU A 336 -11.33 28.71 -27.84
C LEU A 336 -10.03 28.11 -28.41
N PRO A 337 -9.96 26.77 -28.60
CA PRO A 337 -9.03 26.19 -29.55
C PRO A 337 -9.25 26.83 -30.94
N VAL A 338 -8.20 26.95 -31.73
CA VAL A 338 -8.26 27.72 -32.99
C VAL A 338 -8.63 26.88 -34.22
N GLY A 339 -8.80 25.57 -34.05
CA GLY A 339 -9.19 24.66 -35.13
C GLY A 339 -9.69 23.32 -34.61
N THR A 340 -9.96 22.40 -35.55
CA THR A 340 -10.45 21.04 -35.26
C THR A 340 -9.60 20.37 -34.19
N ALA A 341 -10.20 20.06 -33.05
CA ALA A 341 -9.51 19.36 -31.98
C ALA A 341 -9.44 17.87 -32.28
N ASN A 342 -8.23 17.32 -32.24
CA ASN A 342 -7.97 15.89 -32.48
C ASN A 342 -7.86 15.10 -31.19
N ASP A 343 -7.40 15.74 -30.11
CA ASP A 343 -7.20 15.11 -28.81
C ASP A 343 -7.44 16.08 -27.66
N VAL A 344 -7.76 15.54 -26.48
CA VAL A 344 -7.89 16.28 -25.23
C VAL A 344 -7.39 15.43 -24.06
N VAL A 345 -6.57 16.02 -23.20
CA VAL A 345 -6.01 15.35 -22.03
C VAL A 345 -6.01 16.26 -20.82
N PHE A 346 -6.18 15.68 -19.64
CA PHE A 346 -5.97 16.33 -18.35
C PHE A 346 -4.64 15.87 -17.75
N ASN A 347 -4.04 16.69 -16.90
CA ASN A 347 -2.92 16.24 -16.08
C ASN A 347 -3.41 15.50 -14.82
N ASN A 348 -2.47 14.91 -14.08
CA ASN A 348 -2.78 13.98 -12.99
C ASN A 348 -3.41 14.65 -11.74
N ASP A 349 -3.20 15.94 -11.54
CA ASP A 349 -3.76 16.69 -10.41
C ASP A 349 -5.06 17.43 -10.79
N SER A 350 -5.61 17.18 -11.99
CA SER A 350 -6.81 17.84 -12.52
C SER A 350 -6.73 19.36 -12.66
N THR A 351 -5.55 19.99 -12.61
CA THR A 351 -5.40 21.47 -12.70
C THR A 351 -5.18 21.99 -14.11
N LEU A 352 -4.84 21.14 -15.08
CA LEU A 352 -4.59 21.51 -16.46
C LEU A 352 -5.37 20.65 -17.45
N MET A 353 -5.80 21.26 -18.56
CA MET A 353 -6.34 20.56 -19.72
C MET A 353 -5.64 21.03 -21.00
N ALA A 354 -5.10 20.11 -21.77
CA ALA A 354 -4.50 20.38 -23.08
C ALA A 354 -5.41 19.86 -24.21
N VAL A 355 -5.61 20.69 -25.23
CA VAL A 355 -6.38 20.36 -26.43
C VAL A 355 -5.47 20.47 -27.63
N ALA A 356 -5.18 19.33 -28.29
CA ALA A 356 -4.42 19.30 -29.53
C ALA A 356 -5.35 19.53 -30.72
N HIS A 357 -4.96 20.38 -31.66
CA HIS A 357 -5.77 20.78 -32.81
C HIS A 357 -4.94 21.01 -34.07
N ASN A 358 -5.59 21.13 -35.22
CA ASN A 358 -4.93 21.12 -36.54
C ASN A 358 -4.43 22.50 -37.04
N THR A 359 -4.52 23.55 -36.22
CA THR A 359 -4.20 24.92 -36.63
C THR A 359 -3.15 25.51 -35.70
N SER A 360 -2.08 26.11 -36.24
CA SER A 360 -1.00 26.71 -35.43
C SER A 360 -1.60 27.61 -34.33
N PRO A 361 -1.20 27.43 -33.05
CA PRO A 361 -0.01 26.72 -32.52
C PRO A 361 -0.17 25.20 -32.31
N PHE A 362 -1.21 24.57 -32.87
CA PHE A 362 -1.53 23.13 -32.80
C PHE A 362 -1.89 22.58 -31.41
N ILE A 363 -1.79 23.40 -30.37
CA ILE A 363 -2.19 23.07 -29.01
C ILE A 363 -2.78 24.30 -28.31
N THR A 364 -3.79 24.11 -27.48
CA THR A 364 -4.26 25.11 -26.53
C THR A 364 -4.30 24.47 -25.14
N VAL A 365 -3.68 25.10 -24.15
CA VAL A 365 -3.65 24.60 -22.76
C VAL A 365 -4.45 25.53 -21.87
N TYR A 366 -5.25 24.96 -20.97
CA TYR A 366 -6.07 25.67 -20.00
C TYR A 366 -5.65 25.31 -18.59
N GLU A 367 -5.55 26.33 -17.74
CA GLU A 367 -5.60 26.19 -16.29
C GLU A 367 -7.05 26.06 -15.82
N ILE A 368 -7.27 25.16 -14.88
CA ILE A 368 -8.56 24.83 -14.27
C ILE A 368 -8.50 25.28 -12.81
N THR A 369 -9.32 26.24 -12.44
CA THR A 369 -9.39 26.77 -11.07
C THR A 369 -10.62 26.26 -10.31
N ALA A 370 -10.69 26.57 -9.01
CA ALA A 370 -11.81 26.18 -8.15
C ALA A 370 -13.14 26.79 -8.65
N GLY A 371 -14.10 25.91 -9.00
CA GLY A 371 -15.26 26.23 -9.83
C GLY A 371 -14.83 26.24 -11.30
N PRO A 372 -15.23 25.26 -12.13
CA PRO A 372 -14.49 24.87 -13.34
C PRO A 372 -14.53 25.96 -14.42
N THR A 373 -13.60 26.90 -14.31
CA THR A 373 -13.28 27.92 -15.31
C THR A 373 -12.01 27.53 -16.02
N PHE A 374 -11.98 27.72 -17.34
CA PHE A 374 -10.88 27.30 -18.21
C PHE A 374 -10.16 28.53 -18.74
N THR A 375 -9.03 28.86 -18.13
CA THR A 375 -8.21 30.03 -18.50
C THR A 375 -7.09 29.57 -19.40
N LYS A 376 -7.04 30.06 -20.65
CA LYS A 376 -5.95 29.72 -21.55
C LYS A 376 -4.63 30.27 -20.98
N ILE A 377 -3.63 29.39 -20.85
CA ILE A 377 -2.27 29.78 -20.49
C ILE A 377 -1.40 29.94 -21.75
N THR A 378 -0.24 30.56 -21.60
CA THR A 378 0.72 30.74 -22.69
C THR A 378 1.06 29.38 -23.29
N ASN A 379 1.04 29.28 -24.62
CA ASN A 379 1.42 28.02 -25.28
C ASN A 379 2.88 27.68 -24.92
N PRO A 380 3.23 26.39 -24.84
CA PRO A 380 4.63 25.99 -24.72
C PRO A 380 5.46 26.60 -25.86
N ALA A 381 6.67 27.06 -25.52
CA ALA A 381 7.58 27.75 -26.44
C ALA A 381 8.20 26.82 -27.49
#